data_AF-A0A0M5IZQ9-F1
#
_entry.id   AF-A0A0M5IZQ9-F1
#
_cell.length_a   1.000
_cell.length_b   1.000
_cell.length_c   1.000
_cell.angle_alpha   90.00
_cell.angle_beta   90.00
_cell.angle_gamma   90.00
#
_symmetry.space_group_name_H-M   'P 1'
#
loop_
_entity.id
_entity.type
_entity.pdbx_description
1 polymer ?
#
loop_
_entity_poly.entity_id
_entity_poly.type
_entity_poly.pdbx_seq_one_letter_code
_entity_poly.pdbx_strand_id
1 'polypeptide(L)'
;QMPNARIEFTSTEPHEGDATCLAYFNNQLFSGGADGKIRIWSDSLQLLSTVNAHEAYIYCMAINEHGKLYSSSCYGQVKYMLPPYDDAAVQELFRCDDAIQAMYCDGAVLFTGDDKGVVTTWSNDRMLFKYNLVEEVKSLAGEEKLIYTVRDLDVVISVIVEGKTGRYSTKAVMPGKSPLTLLGPKVEGKHSYLAFPDRTGMGLQLVNNLPQLKFSQIWQMPQCHELIVNGICGDEAYLYSGGYDNKVKAWTDLGKSQPLALGEVDVGSCVNQICCGANNTVYIASCDGYIRCAKFI
;
A
#
# COMPACT_ATOMS: atom_id res chain seq x y z
N GLN A 1 15.88 23.24 18.50
CA GLN A 1 14.62 22.50 18.21
C GLN A 1 15.02 21.15 17.64
N MET A 2 14.48 20.05 18.18
CA MET A 2 14.63 18.76 17.48
C MET A 2 13.88 18.86 16.15
N PRO A 3 14.37 18.23 15.07
CA PRO A 3 13.64 18.20 13.82
C PRO A 3 12.29 17.51 14.04
N ASN A 4 11.23 18.06 13.44
CA ASN A 4 9.86 17.52 13.51
C ASN A 4 9.72 16.17 12.78
N ALA A 5 10.78 15.72 12.11
CA ALA A 5 10.86 14.39 11.53
C ALA A 5 12.30 13.85 11.61
N ARG A 6 12.47 12.55 11.87
CA ARG A 6 13.79 11.88 11.87
C ARG A 6 13.68 10.40 11.55
N ILE A 7 14.75 9.82 11.02
CA ILE A 7 14.95 8.36 11.00
C ILE A 7 15.31 7.92 12.44
N GLU A 8 14.54 7.01 13.01
CA GLU A 8 14.80 6.42 14.34
C GLU A 8 15.61 5.13 14.24
N PHE A 9 15.32 4.29 13.25
CA PHE A 9 15.99 3.00 13.06
C PHE A 9 16.25 2.73 11.59
N THR A 10 17.30 1.95 11.33
CA THR A 10 17.60 1.32 10.04
C THR A 10 17.75 -0.17 10.28
N SER A 11 17.28 -1.00 9.35
CA SER A 11 17.37 -2.45 9.47
C SER A 11 18.80 -2.92 9.63
N THR A 12 18.99 -3.94 10.47
CA THR A 12 20.33 -4.52 10.72
C THR A 12 20.91 -5.21 9.50
N GLU A 13 20.06 -5.62 8.58
CA GLU A 13 20.43 -6.25 7.31
C GLU A 13 19.59 -5.65 6.17
N PRO A 14 20.14 -5.56 4.96
CA PRO A 14 19.36 -5.27 3.77
C PRO A 14 18.81 -6.56 3.14
N HIS A 15 17.81 -6.42 2.27
CA HIS A 15 17.54 -7.41 1.22
C HIS A 15 18.69 -7.43 0.20
N GLU A 16 18.86 -8.57 -0.49
CA GLU A 16 19.76 -8.60 -1.65
C GLU A 16 19.05 -7.92 -2.84
N GLY A 17 19.41 -6.66 -3.11
CA GLY A 17 18.68 -5.80 -4.04
C GLY A 17 17.59 -5.00 -3.34
N ASP A 18 16.63 -4.48 -4.10
CA ASP A 18 15.56 -3.62 -3.59
C ASP A 18 14.74 -4.26 -2.46
N ALA A 19 14.41 -3.47 -1.45
CA ALA A 19 13.27 -3.75 -0.58
C ALA A 19 12.03 -3.20 -1.29
N THR A 20 11.04 -4.05 -1.54
CA THR A 20 10.02 -3.79 -2.55
C THR A 20 8.67 -3.49 -1.93
N CYS A 21 8.37 -4.16 -0.81
CA CYS A 21 7.08 -4.05 -0.18
C CYS A 21 7.11 -4.25 1.33
N LEU A 22 6.08 -3.73 1.99
CA LEU A 22 5.95 -3.71 3.45
C LEU A 22 4.54 -4.10 3.90
N ALA A 23 4.45 -4.75 5.05
CA ALA A 23 3.22 -4.96 5.80
C ALA A 23 3.51 -4.87 7.30
N TYR A 24 2.59 -4.33 8.09
CA TYR A 24 2.76 -4.18 9.54
C TYR A 24 1.54 -4.74 10.27
N PHE A 25 1.79 -5.56 11.30
CA PHE A 25 0.74 -6.18 12.10
C PHE A 25 1.25 -6.50 13.50
N ASN A 26 0.49 -6.16 14.55
CA ASN A 26 0.79 -6.50 15.95
C ASN A 26 2.26 -6.26 16.37
N ASN A 27 2.78 -5.06 16.11
CA ASN A 27 4.17 -4.67 16.43
C ASN A 27 5.25 -5.48 15.69
N GLN A 28 4.91 -6.16 14.62
CA GLN A 28 5.85 -6.82 13.72
C GLN A 28 5.77 -6.19 12.34
N LEU A 29 6.94 -5.93 11.77
CA LEU A 29 7.08 -5.48 10.39
C LEU A 29 7.51 -6.66 9.52
N PHE A 30 6.91 -6.75 8.35
CA PHE A 30 7.26 -7.68 7.28
C PHE A 30 7.75 -6.86 6.10
N SER A 31 8.89 -7.25 5.52
CA SER A 31 9.37 -6.69 4.26
C SER A 31 9.61 -7.78 3.23
N GLY A 32 9.25 -7.50 1.97
CA GLY A 32 9.59 -8.33 0.82
C GLY A 32 10.69 -7.68 0.01
N GLY A 33 11.51 -8.49 -0.64
CA GLY A 33 12.65 -8.02 -1.43
C GLY A 33 12.73 -8.57 -2.85
N ALA A 34 13.67 -8.00 -3.59
CA ALA A 34 14.08 -8.48 -4.91
C ALA A 34 14.63 -9.92 -4.87
N ASP A 35 15.15 -10.31 -3.71
CA ASP A 35 15.70 -11.63 -3.39
C ASP A 35 14.65 -12.72 -3.16
N GLY A 36 13.36 -12.40 -3.29
CA GLY A 36 12.26 -13.36 -3.08
C GLY A 36 12.03 -13.73 -1.62
N LYS A 37 12.75 -13.09 -0.68
CA LYS A 37 12.65 -13.35 0.75
C LYS A 37 11.67 -12.40 1.40
N ILE A 38 10.98 -12.91 2.43
CA ILE A 38 10.26 -12.07 3.40
C ILE A 38 11.11 -12.00 4.66
N ARG A 39 11.45 -10.80 5.11
CA ARG A 39 12.13 -10.56 6.39
C ARG A 39 11.13 -10.05 7.42
N ILE A 40 11.27 -10.54 8.65
CA ILE A 40 10.42 -10.18 9.79
C ILE A 40 11.27 -9.41 10.78
N TRP A 41 10.77 -8.26 11.22
CA TRP A 41 11.52 -7.32 12.04
C TRP A 41 10.79 -7.00 13.34
N SER A 42 11.57 -6.68 14.37
CA SER A 42 11.09 -5.95 15.53
C SER A 42 10.77 -4.49 15.20
N ASP A 43 10.15 -3.79 16.14
CA ASP A 43 9.88 -2.35 16.09
C ASP A 43 11.13 -1.47 15.89
N SER A 44 12.26 -1.93 16.42
CA SER A 44 13.59 -1.31 16.29
C SER A 44 14.39 -1.83 15.09
N LEU A 45 13.72 -2.51 14.15
CA LEU A 45 14.28 -3.07 12.92
C LEU A 45 15.44 -4.07 13.14
N GLN A 46 15.46 -4.77 14.28
CA GLN A 46 16.27 -5.98 14.44
C GLN A 46 15.62 -7.13 13.67
N LEU A 47 16.40 -7.86 12.88
CA LEU A 47 15.95 -9.04 12.17
C LEU A 47 15.55 -10.14 13.15
N LEU A 48 14.31 -10.62 13.03
CA LEU A 48 13.77 -11.71 13.85
C LEU A 48 13.79 -13.03 13.08
N SER A 49 13.44 -13.00 11.79
CA SER A 49 13.37 -14.18 10.93
C SER A 49 13.48 -13.79 9.46
N THR A 50 13.87 -14.75 8.63
CA THR A 50 13.87 -14.65 7.17
C THR A 50 13.16 -15.88 6.61
N VAL A 51 12.23 -15.66 5.68
CA VAL A 51 11.41 -16.70 5.05
C VAL A 51 11.67 -16.73 3.55
N ASN A 52 11.94 -17.92 3.02
CA ASN A 52 12.12 -18.18 1.59
C ASN A 52 10.74 -18.31 0.91
N ALA A 53 10.06 -17.18 0.73
CA ALA A 53 8.69 -17.16 0.24
C ALA A 53 8.61 -17.46 -1.27
N HIS A 54 9.47 -16.86 -2.08
CA HIS A 54 9.44 -16.95 -3.54
C HIS A 54 10.84 -17.15 -4.12
N GLU A 55 10.92 -17.70 -5.34
CA GLU A 55 12.18 -17.89 -6.06
C GLU A 55 12.68 -16.60 -6.76
N ALA A 56 11.86 -15.55 -6.75
CA ALA A 56 12.12 -14.29 -7.44
C ALA A 56 11.40 -13.12 -6.75
N TYR A 57 11.59 -11.93 -7.32
CA TYR A 57 11.08 -10.64 -6.86
C TYR A 57 9.68 -10.69 -6.25
N ILE A 58 9.55 -10.24 -5.00
CA ILE A 58 8.24 -10.04 -4.38
C ILE A 58 7.70 -8.69 -4.85
N TYR A 59 6.53 -8.66 -5.49
CA TYR A 59 5.95 -7.41 -6.02
C TYR A 59 5.15 -6.64 -4.99
N CYS A 60 4.28 -7.33 -4.25
CA CYS A 60 3.47 -6.70 -3.23
C CYS A 60 3.13 -7.67 -2.09
N MET A 61 2.72 -7.09 -0.96
CA MET A 61 2.25 -7.80 0.20
C MET A 61 1.02 -7.12 0.78
N ALA A 62 0.17 -7.91 1.42
CA ALA A 62 -0.92 -7.42 2.26
C ALA A 62 -1.07 -8.35 3.47
N ILE A 63 -1.48 -7.80 4.61
CA ILE A 63 -1.79 -8.57 5.82
C ILE A 63 -3.22 -8.29 6.25
N ASN A 64 -3.96 -9.34 6.54
CA ASN A 64 -5.35 -9.20 6.97
C ASN A 64 -5.47 -8.97 8.49
N GLU A 65 -6.68 -8.70 8.97
CA GLU A 65 -6.92 -8.40 10.39
C GLU A 65 -6.62 -9.57 11.35
N HIS A 66 -6.43 -10.78 10.83
CA HIS A 66 -6.09 -11.98 11.58
C HIS A 66 -4.59 -12.34 11.49
N GLY A 67 -3.77 -11.47 10.88
CA GLY A 67 -2.34 -11.72 10.71
C GLY A 67 -2.01 -12.71 9.59
N LYS A 68 -2.93 -12.98 8.66
CA LYS A 68 -2.60 -13.75 7.47
C LYS A 68 -1.88 -12.86 6.47
N LEU A 69 -0.58 -13.12 6.27
CA LEU A 69 0.25 -12.37 5.33
C LEU A 69 0.13 -13.01 3.95
N TYR A 70 -0.11 -12.19 2.94
CA TYR A 70 -0.12 -12.54 1.54
C TYR A 70 1.06 -11.87 0.82
N SER A 71 1.59 -12.54 -0.19
CA SER A 71 2.67 -12.01 -1.04
C SER A 71 2.51 -12.48 -2.48
N SER A 72 2.86 -11.64 -3.45
CA SER A 72 2.98 -12.04 -4.86
C SER A 72 4.41 -12.02 -5.36
N SER A 73 4.71 -12.91 -6.30
CA SER A 73 5.93 -12.86 -7.09
C SER A 73 5.71 -12.33 -8.50
N CYS A 74 6.82 -12.07 -9.19
CA CYS A 74 6.81 -11.67 -10.59
C CYS A 74 6.29 -12.72 -11.58
N TYR A 75 6.13 -13.98 -11.16
CA TYR A 75 5.62 -15.08 -11.99
C TYR A 75 4.16 -15.44 -11.67
N GLY A 76 3.40 -14.47 -11.15
CA GLY A 76 1.96 -14.61 -10.88
C GLY A 76 1.60 -15.58 -9.77
N GLN A 77 2.57 -16.03 -8.96
CA GLN A 77 2.30 -16.82 -7.77
C GLN A 77 1.84 -15.90 -6.65
N VAL A 78 0.73 -16.24 -6.01
CA VAL A 78 0.30 -15.64 -4.76
C VAL A 78 0.38 -16.69 -3.68
N LYS A 79 1.14 -16.38 -2.63
CA LYS A 79 1.32 -17.22 -1.46
C LYS A 79 0.81 -16.52 -0.22
N TYR A 80 0.55 -17.31 0.81
CA TYR A 80 0.25 -16.80 2.14
C TYR A 80 1.01 -17.55 3.21
N MET A 81 1.10 -16.95 4.40
CA MET A 81 1.56 -17.61 5.61
C MET A 81 0.81 -17.12 6.85
N LEU A 82 0.78 -17.97 7.88
CA LEU A 82 0.21 -17.70 9.20
C LEU A 82 1.32 -17.80 10.26
N PRO A 83 1.13 -17.21 11.46
CA PRO A 83 2.04 -17.42 12.57
C PRO A 83 2.28 -18.93 12.82
N PRO A 84 3.52 -19.37 13.08
CA PRO A 84 4.68 -18.55 13.49
C PRO A 84 5.54 -17.93 12.35
N TYR A 85 5.07 -17.90 11.10
CA TYR A 85 5.77 -17.30 9.95
C TYR A 85 7.20 -17.83 9.72
N ASP A 86 7.30 -19.13 9.48
CA ASP A 86 8.53 -19.79 9.04
C ASP A 86 8.39 -20.33 7.61
N ASP A 87 9.46 -20.90 7.05
CA ASP A 87 9.46 -21.51 5.73
C ASP A 87 8.38 -22.60 5.57
N ALA A 88 8.04 -23.32 6.65
CA ALA A 88 7.02 -24.37 6.62
C ALA A 88 5.59 -23.82 6.61
N ALA A 89 5.39 -22.57 7.02
CA ALA A 89 4.09 -21.89 7.02
C ALA A 89 3.67 -21.38 5.63
N VAL A 90 4.57 -21.38 4.64
CA VAL A 90 4.33 -20.85 3.29
C VAL A 90 3.40 -21.78 2.51
N GLN A 91 2.27 -21.24 2.05
CA GLN A 91 1.27 -21.96 1.25
C GLN A 91 0.96 -21.19 -0.04
N GLU A 92 0.69 -21.92 -1.12
CA GLU A 92 0.21 -21.32 -2.37
C GLU A 92 -1.31 -21.06 -2.29
N LEU A 93 -1.72 -19.81 -2.55
CA LEU A 93 -3.14 -19.46 -2.69
C LEU A 93 -3.63 -19.77 -4.11
N PHE A 94 -2.92 -19.24 -5.10
CA PHE A 94 -3.15 -19.49 -6.52
C PHE A 94 -1.93 -19.08 -7.35
N ARG A 95 -1.96 -19.46 -8.63
CA ARG A 95 -1.02 -19.02 -9.65
C ARG A 95 -1.77 -18.59 -10.91
N CYS A 96 -1.34 -17.50 -11.52
CA CYS A 96 -1.76 -17.07 -12.85
C CYS A 96 -0.55 -16.77 -13.74
N ASP A 97 -0.80 -16.58 -15.04
CA ASP A 97 0.24 -16.24 -16.03
C ASP A 97 0.63 -14.75 -16.00
N ASP A 98 -0.17 -13.95 -15.31
CA ASP A 98 -0.06 -12.49 -15.23
C ASP A 98 0.53 -12.07 -13.86
N ALA A 99 1.25 -10.95 -13.84
CA ALA A 99 1.92 -10.48 -12.62
C ALA A 99 0.91 -9.81 -11.69
N ILE A 100 0.80 -10.28 -10.44
CA ILE A 100 -0.02 -9.62 -9.42
C ILE A 100 0.79 -8.45 -8.83
N GLN A 101 0.42 -7.23 -9.20
CA GLN A 101 1.14 -6.01 -8.83
C GLN A 101 0.56 -5.29 -7.62
N ALA A 102 -0.70 -5.56 -7.28
CA ALA A 102 -1.37 -4.89 -6.18
C ALA A 102 -2.16 -5.88 -5.32
N MET A 103 -2.03 -5.72 -4.00
CA MET A 103 -2.77 -6.46 -2.98
C MET A 103 -3.29 -5.51 -1.91
N TYR A 104 -4.48 -5.80 -1.40
CA TYR A 104 -5.07 -5.06 -0.28
C TYR A 104 -5.98 -5.98 0.52
N CYS A 105 -6.02 -5.80 1.85
CA CYS A 105 -6.96 -6.51 2.71
C CYS A 105 -7.97 -5.54 3.34
N ASP A 106 -9.26 -5.89 3.27
CA ASP A 106 -10.32 -5.29 4.07
C ASP A 106 -10.90 -6.37 5.00
N GLY A 107 -10.62 -6.25 6.30
CA GLY A 107 -10.89 -7.32 7.26
C GLY A 107 -10.22 -8.63 6.83
N ALA A 108 -11.01 -9.69 6.63
CA ALA A 108 -10.55 -10.99 6.13
C ALA A 108 -10.54 -11.13 4.59
N VAL A 109 -11.02 -10.13 3.83
CA VAL A 109 -11.11 -10.19 2.37
C VAL A 109 -9.82 -9.68 1.74
N LEU A 110 -9.24 -10.46 0.82
CA LEU A 110 -8.10 -10.06 0.00
C LEU A 110 -8.58 -9.61 -1.37
N PHE A 111 -8.04 -8.49 -1.84
CA PHE A 111 -8.15 -8.00 -3.20
C PHE A 111 -6.79 -8.14 -3.89
N THR A 112 -6.78 -8.65 -5.11
CA THR A 112 -5.57 -8.79 -5.96
C THR A 112 -5.81 -8.16 -7.32
N GLY A 113 -4.86 -7.38 -7.83
CA GLY A 113 -4.89 -6.75 -9.15
C GLY A 113 -3.67 -7.13 -9.97
N ASP A 114 -3.88 -7.46 -11.25
CA ASP A 114 -2.82 -7.89 -12.16
C ASP A 114 -2.46 -6.85 -13.26
N ASP A 115 -1.42 -7.17 -14.02
CA ASP A 115 -0.91 -6.34 -15.12
C ASP A 115 -1.79 -6.34 -16.38
N LYS A 116 -2.89 -7.11 -16.39
CA LYS A 116 -3.91 -7.14 -17.46
C LYS A 116 -5.22 -6.48 -17.07
N GLY A 117 -5.30 -5.93 -15.86
CA GLY A 117 -6.48 -5.25 -15.36
C GLY A 117 -7.50 -6.14 -14.68
N VAL A 118 -7.16 -7.39 -14.39
CA VAL A 118 -8.04 -8.28 -13.64
C VAL A 118 -7.94 -7.96 -12.16
N VAL A 119 -9.08 -7.68 -11.55
CA VAL A 119 -9.22 -7.62 -10.10
C VAL A 119 -9.96 -8.87 -9.63
N THR A 120 -9.37 -9.56 -8.65
CA THR A 120 -9.93 -10.75 -8.02
C THR A 120 -10.08 -10.54 -6.53
N THR A 121 -11.19 -10.99 -5.96
CA THR A 121 -11.49 -10.94 -4.51
C THR A 121 -11.52 -12.33 -3.93
N TRP A 122 -10.99 -12.47 -2.72
CA TRP A 122 -10.80 -13.76 -2.06
C TRP A 122 -11.28 -13.69 -0.62
N SER A 123 -11.95 -14.73 -0.16
CA SER A 123 -12.33 -14.90 1.25
C SER A 123 -12.21 -16.37 1.62
N ASN A 124 -11.60 -16.66 2.77
CA ASN A 124 -11.33 -18.03 3.22
C ASN A 124 -10.67 -18.88 2.13
N ASP A 125 -9.69 -18.28 1.44
CA ASP A 125 -8.91 -18.88 0.35
C ASP A 125 -9.72 -19.30 -0.87
N ARG A 126 -10.95 -18.77 -1.00
CA ARG A 126 -11.82 -19.00 -2.15
C ARG A 126 -12.02 -17.70 -2.91
N MET A 127 -11.91 -17.77 -4.23
CA MET A 127 -12.26 -16.68 -5.11
C MET A 127 -13.76 -16.38 -4.99
N LEU A 128 -14.11 -15.13 -4.69
CA LEU A 128 -15.49 -14.65 -4.63
C LEU A 128 -15.91 -14.06 -5.97
N PHE A 129 -15.16 -13.08 -6.46
CA PHE A 129 -15.46 -12.36 -7.70
C PHE A 129 -14.17 -12.08 -8.48
N LYS A 130 -14.30 -12.07 -9.81
CA LYS A 130 -13.27 -11.67 -10.76
C LYS A 130 -13.90 -10.79 -11.83
N TYR A 131 -13.27 -9.69 -12.16
CA TYR A 131 -13.66 -8.81 -13.26
C TYR A 131 -12.43 -8.13 -13.87
N ASN A 132 -12.57 -7.62 -15.09
CA ASN A 132 -11.48 -7.03 -15.86
C ASN A 132 -11.79 -5.54 -16.15
N LEU A 133 -10.86 -4.66 -15.77
CA LEU A 133 -10.91 -3.22 -15.97
C LEU A 133 -10.24 -2.77 -17.28
N VAL A 134 -9.61 -3.71 -18.00
CA VAL A 134 -8.94 -3.52 -19.30
C VAL A 134 -7.71 -2.60 -19.24
N GLU A 135 -7.29 -2.22 -18.04
CA GLU A 135 -6.06 -1.49 -17.76
C GLU A 135 -5.33 -2.10 -16.56
N GLU A 136 -4.01 -2.22 -16.65
CA GLU A 136 -3.12 -2.70 -15.57
C GLU A 136 -3.43 -2.05 -14.21
N VAL A 137 -3.48 -2.85 -13.15
CA VAL A 137 -3.74 -2.38 -11.78
C VAL A 137 -2.42 -2.28 -11.00
N LYS A 138 -1.83 -1.08 -10.95
CA LYS A 138 -0.59 -0.82 -10.18
C LYS A 138 -0.83 -0.59 -8.70
N SER A 139 -1.98 -0.05 -8.34
CA SER A 139 -2.38 0.11 -6.95
C SER A 139 -3.89 -0.04 -6.84
N LEU A 140 -4.32 -0.66 -5.74
CA LEU A 140 -5.72 -0.90 -5.46
C LEU A 140 -6.02 -0.79 -3.98
N ALA A 141 -7.28 -0.50 -3.69
CA ALA A 141 -7.88 -0.70 -2.38
C ALA A 141 -9.30 -1.24 -2.56
N GLY A 142 -9.85 -1.81 -1.50
CA GLY A 142 -11.24 -2.26 -1.48
C GLY A 142 -11.85 -1.97 -0.12
N GLU A 143 -13.12 -1.58 -0.09
CA GLU A 143 -13.88 -1.54 1.15
C GLU A 143 -15.35 -1.81 0.84
N GLU A 144 -15.95 -2.73 1.61
CA GLU A 144 -17.31 -3.21 1.37
C GLU A 144 -17.54 -3.68 -0.09
N LYS A 145 -18.19 -2.85 -0.93
CA LYS A 145 -18.51 -3.10 -2.34
C LYS A 145 -17.75 -2.20 -3.30
N LEU A 146 -16.96 -1.26 -2.78
CA LEU A 146 -16.17 -0.33 -3.58
C LEU A 146 -14.79 -0.93 -3.84
N ILE A 147 -14.34 -0.80 -5.08
CA ILE A 147 -12.95 -1.03 -5.45
C ILE A 147 -12.39 0.25 -6.05
N TYR A 148 -11.20 0.58 -5.58
CA TYR A 148 -10.39 1.69 -6.02
C TYR A 148 -9.23 1.11 -6.81
N THR A 149 -9.03 1.55 -8.05
CA THR A 149 -7.89 1.13 -8.87
C THR A 149 -7.24 2.31 -9.53
N VAL A 150 -5.93 2.23 -9.71
CA VAL A 150 -5.16 3.26 -10.41
C VAL A 150 -3.95 2.66 -11.10
N ARG A 151 -3.59 3.27 -12.25
CA ARG A 151 -2.32 3.06 -12.96
C ARG A 151 -1.57 4.38 -13.06
N ASP A 152 -1.73 5.09 -14.18
CA ASP A 152 -0.91 6.25 -14.53
C ASP A 152 -1.71 7.53 -14.81
N LEU A 153 -3.02 7.44 -15.11
CA LEU A 153 -3.82 8.60 -15.57
C LEU A 153 -5.07 8.88 -14.75
N ASP A 154 -5.79 7.82 -14.35
CA ASP A 154 -7.06 7.96 -13.67
C ASP A 154 -7.18 7.00 -12.48
N VAL A 155 -7.66 7.54 -11.36
CA VAL A 155 -8.19 6.76 -10.24
C VAL A 155 -9.65 6.46 -10.55
N VAL A 156 -9.98 5.17 -10.57
CA VAL A 156 -11.33 4.69 -10.87
C VAL A 156 -11.92 4.08 -9.61
N ILE A 157 -13.12 4.55 -9.25
CA ILE A 157 -13.91 3.95 -8.17
C ILE A 157 -15.04 3.17 -8.82
N SER A 158 -15.05 1.87 -8.61
CA SER A 158 -16.08 0.95 -9.11
C SER A 158 -16.88 0.37 -7.95
N VAL A 159 -18.16 0.11 -8.16
CA VAL A 159 -18.99 -0.66 -7.21
C VAL A 159 -19.36 -2.01 -7.80
N ILE A 160 -19.31 -3.06 -6.98
CA ILE A 160 -19.84 -4.38 -7.34
C ILE A 160 -21.37 -4.29 -7.37
N VAL A 161 -21.96 -4.74 -8.48
CA VAL A 161 -23.42 -4.86 -8.61
C VAL A 161 -23.84 -6.26 -8.17
N GLU A 162 -24.80 -6.35 -7.25
CA GLU A 162 -25.31 -7.64 -6.77
C GLU A 162 -25.90 -8.46 -7.93
N GLY A 163 -25.40 -9.69 -8.09
CA GLY A 163 -25.82 -10.60 -9.16
C GLY A 163 -24.84 -11.76 -9.35
N LYS A 164 -25.22 -12.73 -10.20
CA LYS A 164 -24.41 -13.94 -10.49
C LYS A 164 -23.25 -13.70 -11.46
N THR A 165 -23.10 -12.50 -11.99
CA THR A 165 -22.07 -12.15 -12.97
C THR A 165 -21.31 -10.96 -12.41
N GLY A 166 -19.97 -11.00 -12.43
CA GLY A 166 -19.06 -9.97 -11.90
C GLY A 166 -19.17 -8.62 -12.62
N ARG A 167 -20.38 -8.06 -12.63
CA ARG A 167 -20.71 -6.74 -13.15
C ARG A 167 -20.32 -5.72 -12.10
N TYR A 168 -19.62 -4.70 -12.57
CA TYR A 168 -19.33 -3.51 -11.80
C TYR A 168 -19.94 -2.30 -12.50
N SER A 169 -20.07 -1.20 -11.77
CA SER A 169 -20.39 0.09 -12.37
C SER A 169 -19.43 1.14 -11.83
N THR A 170 -18.97 2.03 -12.71
CA THR A 170 -18.10 3.14 -12.33
C THR A 170 -18.91 4.17 -11.55
N LYS A 171 -18.40 4.54 -10.37
CA LYS A 171 -18.97 5.56 -9.48
C LYS A 171 -18.28 6.90 -9.62
N ALA A 172 -16.97 6.89 -9.81
CA ALA A 172 -16.19 8.10 -10.03
C ALA A 172 -14.94 7.78 -10.85
N VAL A 173 -14.47 8.79 -11.58
CA VAL A 173 -13.18 8.81 -12.28
C VAL A 173 -12.54 10.15 -11.95
N MET A 174 -11.31 10.10 -11.45
CA MET A 174 -10.57 11.29 -11.02
C MET A 174 -9.17 11.26 -11.63
N PRO A 175 -8.63 12.40 -12.11
CA PRO A 175 -7.30 12.44 -12.68
C PRO A 175 -6.25 12.18 -11.59
N GLY A 176 -5.45 11.13 -11.73
CA GLY A 176 -4.49 10.75 -10.70
C GLY A 176 -3.64 9.55 -11.09
N LYS A 177 -2.58 9.31 -10.34
CA LYS A 177 -1.58 8.27 -10.62
C LYS A 177 -1.38 7.37 -9.40
N SER A 178 -0.86 6.17 -9.62
CA SER A 178 -0.45 5.24 -8.55
C SER A 178 0.70 5.82 -7.71
N PRO A 179 0.79 5.51 -6.40
CA PRO A 179 -0.13 4.66 -5.63
C PRO A 179 -1.34 5.41 -5.04
N LEU A 180 -2.36 4.66 -4.57
CA LEU A 180 -3.47 5.21 -3.78
C LEU A 180 -3.50 4.64 -2.36
N THR A 181 -4.15 5.36 -1.43
CA THR A 181 -4.41 4.84 -0.07
C THR A 181 -5.73 5.37 0.48
N LEU A 182 -6.45 4.49 1.19
CA LEU A 182 -7.62 4.84 1.99
C LEU A 182 -7.16 5.25 3.38
N LEU A 183 -7.71 6.34 3.92
CA LEU A 183 -7.27 6.90 5.20
C LEU A 183 -8.35 7.76 5.87
N GLY A 184 -8.07 8.19 7.09
CA GLY A 184 -9.02 8.96 7.90
C GLY A 184 -9.98 8.08 8.70
N PRO A 185 -10.79 8.69 9.58
CA PRO A 185 -11.71 7.95 10.44
C PRO A 185 -12.74 7.18 9.60
N LYS A 186 -13.13 5.99 10.06
CA LYS A 186 -14.18 5.21 9.40
C LYS A 186 -15.57 5.76 9.75
N VAL A 187 -16.37 6.07 8.73
CA VAL A 187 -17.78 6.45 8.84
C VAL A 187 -18.59 5.39 8.12
N GLU A 188 -19.47 4.69 8.86
CA GLU A 188 -20.26 3.57 8.34
C GLU A 188 -19.39 2.51 7.63
N GLY A 189 -18.28 2.10 8.26
CA GLY A 189 -17.38 1.07 7.73
C GLY A 189 -16.38 1.53 6.67
N LYS A 190 -16.54 2.73 6.10
CA LYS A 190 -15.68 3.28 5.04
C LYS A 190 -14.72 4.33 5.55
N HIS A 191 -13.51 4.36 5.02
CA HIS A 191 -12.57 5.45 5.30
C HIS A 191 -13.12 6.79 4.79
N SER A 192 -12.89 7.87 5.53
CA SER A 192 -13.40 9.19 5.17
C SER A 192 -12.71 9.80 3.96
N TYR A 193 -11.46 9.41 3.68
CA TYR A 193 -10.63 10.01 2.64
C TYR A 193 -9.97 8.97 1.75
N LEU A 194 -9.61 9.43 0.55
CA LEU A 194 -8.79 8.73 -0.43
C LEU A 194 -7.69 9.69 -0.88
N ALA A 195 -6.44 9.27 -0.77
CA ALA A 195 -5.27 10.04 -1.19
C ALA A 195 -4.54 9.35 -2.35
N PHE A 196 -4.03 10.13 -3.29
CA PHE A 196 -3.27 9.66 -4.45
C PHE A 196 -2.48 10.81 -5.10
N PRO A 197 -1.38 10.51 -5.80
CA PRO A 197 -0.67 11.51 -6.61
C PRO A 197 -1.50 12.08 -7.76
N ASP A 198 -1.21 13.32 -8.15
CA ASP A 198 -1.70 13.87 -9.41
C ASP A 198 -1.06 13.20 -10.65
N ARG A 199 -1.53 13.54 -11.85
CA ARG A 199 -1.03 12.94 -13.10
C ARG A 199 0.46 13.20 -13.37
N THR A 200 1.06 14.20 -12.72
CA THR A 200 2.51 14.42 -12.80
C THR A 200 3.28 13.39 -11.98
N GLY A 201 2.62 12.76 -10.99
CA GLY A 201 3.21 11.89 -10.00
C GLY A 201 4.01 12.62 -8.93
N MET A 202 4.16 13.96 -9.01
CA MET A 202 4.95 14.77 -8.08
C MET A 202 4.08 15.55 -7.08
N GLY A 203 2.80 15.77 -7.39
CA GLY A 203 1.84 16.38 -6.47
C GLY A 203 0.94 15.33 -5.81
N LEU A 204 0.27 15.73 -4.73
CA LEU A 204 -0.70 14.90 -4.00
C LEU A 204 -2.11 15.48 -4.05
N GLN A 205 -3.11 14.61 -4.01
CA GLN A 205 -4.53 14.95 -3.92
C GLN A 205 -5.17 14.20 -2.77
N LEU A 206 -6.15 14.85 -2.13
CA LEU A 206 -7.06 14.23 -1.17
C LEU A 206 -8.50 14.51 -1.58
N VAL A 207 -9.29 13.46 -1.66
CA VAL A 207 -10.72 13.52 -1.96
C VAL A 207 -11.53 12.95 -0.80
N ASN A 208 -12.76 13.43 -0.65
CA ASN A 208 -13.73 12.75 0.20
C ASN A 208 -13.95 11.33 -0.33
N ASN A 209 -14.07 10.35 0.53
CA ASN A 209 -14.29 8.96 0.11
C ASN A 209 -15.71 8.45 0.40
N LEU A 210 -16.54 9.30 1.01
CA LEU A 210 -17.93 8.99 1.29
C LEU A 210 -18.80 9.24 0.04
N PRO A 211 -19.61 8.26 -0.42
CA PRO A 211 -20.42 8.39 -1.64
C PRO A 211 -21.37 9.60 -1.64
N GLN A 212 -21.91 9.97 -0.48
CA GLN A 212 -22.76 11.15 -0.30
C GLN A 212 -22.04 12.47 -0.58
N LEU A 213 -20.70 12.50 -0.41
CA LEU A 213 -19.84 13.63 -0.73
C LEU A 213 -19.29 13.59 -2.16
N LYS A 214 -19.78 12.64 -2.98
CA LYS A 214 -19.53 12.50 -4.42
C LYS A 214 -18.04 12.48 -4.81
N PHE A 215 -17.19 11.96 -3.93
CA PHE A 215 -15.75 11.90 -4.16
C PHE A 215 -15.11 13.26 -4.49
N SER A 216 -15.64 14.33 -3.90
CA SER A 216 -15.17 15.69 -4.17
C SER A 216 -13.77 15.94 -3.60
N GLN A 217 -12.95 16.65 -4.37
CA GLN A 217 -11.61 17.08 -3.94
C GLN A 217 -11.70 18.02 -2.74
N ILE A 218 -10.91 17.71 -1.70
CA ILE A 218 -10.75 18.57 -0.52
C ILE A 218 -9.60 19.54 -0.77
N TRP A 219 -8.46 19.01 -1.20
CA TRP A 219 -7.28 19.79 -1.56
C TRP A 219 -6.41 19.07 -2.57
N GLN A 220 -5.55 19.84 -3.22
CA GLN A 220 -4.49 19.37 -4.09
C GLN A 220 -3.23 20.17 -3.76
N MET A 221 -2.11 19.47 -3.68
CA MET A 221 -0.79 20.04 -3.42
C MET A 221 0.12 19.70 -4.60
N PRO A 222 0.28 20.60 -5.58
CA PRO A 222 1.17 20.36 -6.71
C PRO A 222 2.63 20.40 -6.26
N GLN A 223 3.49 19.63 -6.93
CA GLN A 223 4.96 19.64 -6.71
C GLN A 223 5.35 19.42 -5.23
N CYS A 224 4.69 18.45 -4.60
CA CYS A 224 4.99 18.04 -3.24
C CYS A 224 6.35 17.34 -3.14
N HIS A 225 6.72 16.58 -4.17
CA HIS A 225 8.01 15.91 -4.35
C HIS A 225 8.71 16.45 -5.61
N GLU A 226 10.04 16.33 -5.65
CA GLU A 226 10.84 16.71 -6.82
C GLU A 226 10.82 15.63 -7.91
N LEU A 227 10.53 14.39 -7.53
CA LEU A 227 10.39 13.23 -8.40
C LEU A 227 9.10 12.46 -8.06
N ILE A 228 8.86 11.35 -8.77
CA ILE A 228 7.64 10.57 -8.64
C ILE A 228 7.46 10.06 -7.20
N VAL A 229 6.27 10.32 -6.65
CA VAL A 229 5.74 9.68 -5.45
C VAL A 229 5.48 8.22 -5.77
N ASN A 230 6.16 7.34 -5.05
CA ASN A 230 6.10 5.90 -5.30
C ASN A 230 5.56 5.13 -4.08
N GLY A 231 5.57 5.73 -2.89
CA GLY A 231 4.91 5.21 -1.70
C GLY A 231 3.90 6.21 -1.12
N ILE A 232 2.73 5.73 -0.72
CA ILE A 232 1.74 6.51 0.03
C ILE A 232 1.09 5.62 1.08
N CYS A 233 0.90 6.12 2.29
CA CYS A 233 0.14 5.43 3.33
C CYS A 233 -0.46 6.46 4.29
N GLY A 234 -1.46 6.05 5.06
CA GLY A 234 -2.05 6.92 6.07
C GLY A 234 -2.76 6.12 7.16
N ASP A 235 -3.08 6.81 8.23
CA ASP A 235 -3.90 6.32 9.34
C ASP A 235 -5.13 7.21 9.52
N GLU A 236 -5.73 7.26 10.71
CA GLU A 236 -6.91 8.08 10.98
C GLU A 236 -6.64 9.59 10.91
N ALA A 237 -5.41 10.03 11.15
CA ALA A 237 -5.07 11.45 11.34
C ALA A 237 -3.95 11.96 10.43
N TYR A 238 -3.14 11.05 9.88
CA TYR A 238 -1.92 11.38 9.15
C TYR A 238 -1.89 10.77 7.76
N LEU A 239 -1.31 11.53 6.84
CA LEU A 239 -0.95 11.08 5.49
C LEU A 239 0.57 11.16 5.36
N TYR A 240 1.15 10.14 4.73
CA TYR A 240 2.57 10.07 4.44
C TYR A 240 2.79 9.77 2.95
N SER A 241 3.83 10.36 2.37
CA SER A 241 4.26 10.04 1.01
C SER A 241 5.78 9.91 0.94
N GLY A 242 6.23 9.01 0.07
CA GLY A 242 7.63 8.77 -0.21
C GLY A 242 7.90 8.77 -1.71
N GLY A 243 9.00 9.38 -2.13
CA GLY A 243 9.32 9.55 -3.54
C GLY A 243 10.69 9.03 -3.96
N TYR A 244 10.93 9.06 -5.27
CA TYR A 244 12.24 8.83 -5.88
C TYR A 244 13.23 9.99 -5.63
N ASP A 245 12.77 11.07 -5.00
CA ASP A 245 13.61 12.16 -4.49
C ASP A 245 14.25 11.83 -3.13
N ASN A 246 14.17 10.58 -2.69
CA ASN A 246 14.66 10.06 -1.41
C ASN A 246 13.95 10.66 -0.19
N LYS A 247 12.87 11.43 -0.37
CA LYS A 247 12.16 12.08 0.73
C LYS A 247 10.96 11.26 1.17
N VAL A 248 10.71 11.26 2.47
CA VAL A 248 9.40 10.92 3.05
C VAL A 248 8.86 12.13 3.78
N LYS A 249 7.60 12.48 3.51
CA LYS A 249 6.92 13.68 4.01
C LYS A 249 5.62 13.29 4.69
N ALA A 250 5.15 14.14 5.61
CA ALA A 250 3.97 13.85 6.42
C ALA A 250 3.06 15.07 6.58
N TRP A 251 1.76 14.81 6.65
CA TRP A 251 0.72 15.82 6.87
C TRP A 251 -0.34 15.34 7.86
N THR A 252 -0.95 16.30 8.55
CA THR A 252 -2.13 16.10 9.40
C THR A 252 -3.21 17.14 9.07
N ASP A 253 -4.27 17.21 9.88
CA ASP A 253 -5.40 18.13 9.67
C ASP A 253 -6.06 17.96 8.28
N LEU A 254 -6.13 16.71 7.82
CA LEU A 254 -6.45 16.36 6.43
C LEU A 254 -7.81 16.88 5.95
N GLY A 255 -8.78 17.06 6.85
CA GLY A 255 -10.10 17.59 6.53
C GLY A 255 -10.17 19.11 6.32
N LYS A 256 -9.09 19.86 6.56
CA LYS A 256 -9.02 21.30 6.27
C LYS A 256 -8.77 21.54 4.79
N SER A 257 -9.04 22.75 4.31
CA SER A 257 -8.74 23.14 2.91
C SER A 257 -7.24 23.13 2.58
N GLN A 258 -6.38 23.19 3.60
CA GLN A 258 -4.95 22.98 3.49
C GLN A 258 -4.50 22.11 4.67
N PRO A 259 -3.83 20.98 4.41
CA PRO A 259 -3.33 20.12 5.47
C PRO A 259 -2.08 20.74 6.11
N LEU A 260 -1.83 20.38 7.37
CA LEU A 260 -0.65 20.85 8.10
C LEU A 260 0.54 19.92 7.80
N ALA A 261 1.62 20.45 7.24
CA ALA A 261 2.86 19.70 7.03
C ALA A 261 3.61 19.51 8.36
N LEU A 262 4.03 18.27 8.64
CA LEU A 262 4.80 17.91 9.84
C LEU A 262 6.31 17.92 9.61
N GLY A 263 6.75 17.87 8.35
CA GLY A 263 8.16 17.89 7.98
C GLY A 263 8.50 16.79 7.00
N GLU A 264 9.80 16.60 6.79
CA GLU A 264 10.34 15.61 5.88
C GLU A 264 11.62 14.96 6.44
N VAL A 265 11.89 13.74 5.99
CA VAL A 265 13.16 13.04 6.21
C VAL A 265 13.81 12.71 4.87
N ASP A 266 15.13 12.77 4.84
CA ASP A 266 15.92 12.21 3.74
C ASP A 266 16.32 10.78 4.09
N VAL A 267 15.93 9.85 3.23
CA VAL A 267 16.15 8.41 3.38
C VAL A 267 17.53 8.02 2.82
N GLY A 268 18.11 8.84 1.95
CA GLY A 268 19.37 8.58 1.24
C GLY A 268 19.27 7.57 0.10
N SER A 269 18.06 7.06 -0.19
CA SER A 269 17.77 6.13 -1.28
C SER A 269 16.32 6.31 -1.73
N CYS A 270 16.04 5.97 -2.98
CA CYS A 270 14.68 6.02 -3.54
C CYS A 270 13.73 5.18 -2.68
N VAL A 271 12.52 5.70 -2.46
CA VAL A 271 11.48 5.02 -1.68
C VAL A 271 10.64 4.13 -2.60
N ASN A 272 10.59 2.83 -2.29
CA ASN A 272 9.82 1.84 -3.03
C ASN A 272 8.40 1.68 -2.45
N GLN A 273 8.28 1.60 -1.13
CA GLN A 273 6.99 1.54 -0.45
C GLN A 273 7.12 2.11 0.97
N ILE A 274 6.01 2.59 1.51
CA ILE A 274 5.89 2.97 2.93
C ILE A 274 4.65 2.34 3.55
N CYS A 275 4.69 2.08 4.86
CA CYS A 275 3.51 1.69 5.64
C CYS A 275 3.50 2.34 7.02
N CYS A 276 2.31 2.54 7.57
CA CYS A 276 2.16 3.05 8.93
C CYS A 276 2.56 1.98 9.95
N GLY A 277 3.30 2.41 10.97
CA GLY A 277 3.53 1.65 12.20
C GLY A 277 2.70 2.21 13.36
N ALA A 278 3.07 1.86 14.59
CA ALA A 278 2.46 2.43 15.79
C ALA A 278 3.09 3.80 16.15
N ASN A 279 2.40 4.61 16.96
CA ASN A 279 2.97 5.83 17.58
C ASN A 279 3.59 6.84 16.57
N ASN A 280 2.89 7.10 15.46
CA ASN A 280 3.30 8.01 14.39
C ASN A 280 4.65 7.64 13.73
N THR A 281 4.97 6.34 13.70
CA THR A 281 6.11 5.84 12.93
C THR A 281 5.70 5.42 11.53
N VAL A 282 6.59 5.60 10.57
CA VAL A 282 6.45 5.13 9.19
C VAL A 282 7.62 4.23 8.86
N TYR A 283 7.33 3.02 8.39
CA TYR A 283 8.34 2.14 7.84
C TYR A 283 8.50 2.38 6.35
N ILE A 284 9.74 2.32 5.88
CA ILE A 284 10.15 2.76 4.55
C ILE A 284 11.01 1.66 3.94
N ALA A 285 10.59 1.11 2.81
CA ALA A 285 11.38 0.20 1.98
C ALA A 285 12.06 0.99 0.87
N SER A 286 13.34 0.72 0.64
CA SER A 286 14.19 1.52 -0.23
C SER A 286 14.93 0.67 -1.28
N CYS A 287 15.34 1.31 -2.39
CA CYS A 287 16.09 0.64 -3.47
C CYS A 287 17.44 0.06 -3.04
N ASP A 288 18.04 0.56 -1.96
CA ASP A 288 19.28 0.02 -1.39
C ASP A 288 19.08 -1.24 -0.54
N GLY A 289 17.87 -1.79 -0.50
CA GLY A 289 17.53 -3.02 0.22
C GLY A 289 17.27 -2.82 1.71
N TYR A 290 17.58 -1.64 2.26
CA TYR A 290 17.36 -1.35 3.68
C TYR A 290 15.92 -0.94 3.96
N ILE A 291 15.47 -1.29 5.16
CA ILE A 291 14.24 -0.76 5.74
C ILE A 291 14.62 0.33 6.73
N ARG A 292 13.86 1.43 6.75
CA ARG A 292 14.03 2.51 7.73
C ARG A 292 12.71 2.77 8.46
N CYS A 293 12.81 3.21 9.70
CA CYS A 293 11.69 3.67 10.51
C CYS A 293 11.86 5.16 10.76
N ALA A 294 10.91 5.97 10.30
CA ALA A 294 10.88 7.41 10.53
C ALA A 294 9.80 7.76 11.55
N LYS A 295 10.03 8.79 12.35
CA LYS A 295 9.04 9.36 13.26
C LYS A 295 8.78 10.81 12.95
N PHE A 296 7.50 11.18 12.92
CA PHE A 296 7.01 12.54 12.72
C PHE A 296 6.35 13.04 14.01
N ILE A 297 6.68 14.27 14.43
CA ILE A 297 6.27 14.89 15.70
C ILE A 297 5.62 16.24 15.43
#